data_AF-A0A1J5CR78-F1
#
_entry.id   AF-A0A1J5CR78-F1
#
_cell.length_a   1.000
_cell.length_b   1.000
_cell.length_c   1.000
_cell.angle_alpha   90.00
_cell.angle_beta   90.00
_cell.angle_gamma   90.00
#
_symmetry.space_group_name_H-M   'P 1'
#
loop_
_entity.id
_entity.type
_entity.pdbx_description
1 polymer ?
#
loop_
_entity_poly.entity_id
_entity_poly.type
_entity_poly.pdbx_seq_one_letter_code
_entity_poly.pdbx_strand_id
1 'polypeptide(L)'
;MKPIPCYICEEHHEAFLAWHHAIFTGAIEPGPRSLLHVDWHADMRCPQLDISVHDASRSLRAAHDITYGELGIASFLIPAAFLGIFSNIGWLHPQAASNGEISRQYVRSLREEGRHFIVCQDADPWEGLTKPWEDRAYFQSRVLSLSGAWDPDLPVLLDIDLDFFPAASTLAANGRLKSPARNLSGFSRTATIF
;
A
#
# COMPACT_ATOMS: atom_id res chain seq x y z
N MET A 1 17.79 12.85 19.03
CA MET A 1 17.09 12.07 17.98
C MET A 1 16.20 13.01 17.21
N LYS A 2 16.17 12.92 15.86
CA LYS A 2 15.16 13.64 15.08
C LYS A 2 13.81 12.93 15.30
N PRO A 3 12.68 13.66 15.43
CA PRO A 3 11.37 13.05 15.51
C PRO A 3 11.09 12.26 14.24
N ILE A 4 10.38 11.15 14.38
CA ILE A 4 9.89 10.38 13.25
C ILE A 4 8.76 11.19 12.59
N PRO A 5 8.83 11.49 11.27
CA PRO A 5 7.72 12.12 10.57
C PRO A 5 6.45 11.27 10.68
N CYS A 6 5.32 11.92 10.93
CA CYS A 6 4.03 11.26 11.09
C CYS A 6 2.97 12.09 10.38
N TYR A 7 2.17 11.42 9.56
CA TYR A 7 1.09 12.00 8.77
C TYR A 7 -0.20 11.33 9.23
N ILE A 8 -1.19 12.16 9.53
CA ILE A 8 -2.52 11.70 9.92
C ILE A 8 -3.44 12.07 8.78
N CYS A 9 -4.11 11.05 8.26
CA CYS A 9 -5.01 11.13 7.12
C CYS A 9 -6.44 10.80 7.58
N GLU A 10 -7.42 11.38 6.90
CA GLU A 10 -8.82 11.04 7.14
C GLU A 10 -9.16 9.73 6.43
N GLU A 11 -8.87 9.61 5.15
CA GLU A 11 -9.13 8.39 4.38
C GLU A 11 -7.82 7.71 3.94
N HIS A 12 -7.81 6.38 3.86
CA HIS A 12 -6.55 5.64 3.67
C HIS A 12 -5.85 5.92 2.34
N HIS A 13 -6.60 6.16 1.27
CA HIS A 13 -6.01 6.54 -0.02
C HIS A 13 -5.15 7.83 0.04
N GLU A 14 -5.35 8.69 1.04
CA GLU A 14 -4.52 9.88 1.27
C GLU A 14 -3.08 9.54 1.66
N ALA A 15 -2.80 8.30 2.08
CA ALA A 15 -1.43 7.81 2.28
C ALA A 15 -0.60 7.99 1.00
N PHE A 16 -1.21 7.84 -0.19
CA PHE A 16 -0.54 8.11 -1.47
C PHE A 16 -0.02 9.55 -1.56
N LEU A 17 -0.84 10.52 -1.18
CA LEU A 17 -0.44 11.94 -1.14
C LEU A 17 0.61 12.18 -0.06
N ALA A 18 0.47 11.58 1.12
CA ALA A 18 1.42 11.69 2.22
C ALA A 18 2.82 11.20 1.81
N TRP A 19 2.91 10.06 1.10
CA TRP A 19 4.19 9.55 0.59
C TRP A 19 4.82 10.51 -0.42
N HIS A 20 4.04 11.03 -1.37
CA HIS A 20 4.55 12.01 -2.32
C HIS A 20 5.01 13.29 -1.62
N HIS A 21 4.24 13.82 -0.65
CA HIS A 21 4.65 14.97 0.14
C HIS A 21 5.97 14.71 0.88
N ALA A 22 6.12 13.54 1.49
CA ALA A 22 7.34 13.16 2.21
C ALA A 22 8.55 13.07 1.26
N ILE A 23 8.36 12.57 0.03
CA ILE A 23 9.42 12.56 -1.01
C ILE A 23 9.77 13.98 -1.44
N PHE A 24 8.78 14.81 -1.80
CA PHE A 24 9.01 16.18 -2.27
C PHE A 24 9.66 17.10 -1.23
N THR A 25 9.40 16.86 0.06
CA THR A 25 9.98 17.63 1.16
C THR A 25 11.31 17.06 1.66
N GLY A 26 11.76 15.92 1.13
CA GLY A 26 12.97 15.24 1.57
C GLY A 26 12.86 14.60 2.96
N ALA A 27 11.64 14.39 3.46
CA ALA A 27 11.41 13.60 4.67
C ALA A 27 11.73 12.12 4.43
N ILE A 28 11.54 11.65 3.19
CA ILE A 28 12.07 10.38 2.69
C ILE A 28 12.80 10.59 1.36
N GLU A 29 13.92 9.88 1.19
CA GLU A 29 14.63 9.83 -0.10
C GLU A 29 13.75 9.19 -1.19
N PRO A 30 13.85 9.57 -2.47
CA PRO A 30 13.23 8.83 -3.56
C PRO A 30 13.77 7.40 -3.68
N GLY A 31 12.96 6.47 -4.18
CA GLY A 31 13.36 5.10 -4.49
C GLY A 31 12.67 4.04 -3.63
N PRO A 32 12.88 2.75 -3.97
CA PRO A 32 12.09 1.65 -3.44
C PRO A 32 12.31 1.47 -1.93
N ARG A 33 11.20 1.23 -1.23
CA ARG A 33 11.14 0.95 0.20
C ARG A 33 10.37 -0.32 0.50
N SER A 34 10.51 -0.75 1.76
CA SER A 34 9.58 -1.70 2.35
C SER A 34 8.39 -0.96 2.95
N LEU A 35 7.19 -1.45 2.71
CA LEU A 35 5.97 -0.98 3.36
C LEU A 35 5.51 -2.01 4.38
N LEU A 36 5.35 -1.60 5.64
CA LEU A 36 4.56 -2.33 6.62
C LEU A 36 3.15 -1.76 6.60
N HIS A 37 2.24 -2.44 5.92
CA HIS A 37 0.85 -2.04 5.81
C HIS A 37 0.02 -2.80 6.85
N VAL A 38 -0.48 -2.09 7.85
CA VAL A 38 -1.25 -2.60 8.98
C VAL A 38 -2.71 -2.24 8.74
N ASP A 39 -3.46 -3.21 8.22
CA ASP A 39 -4.81 -2.98 7.72
C ASP A 39 -5.59 -4.30 7.70
N TRP A 40 -6.91 -4.22 7.87
CA TRP A 40 -7.81 -5.33 7.60
C TRP A 40 -7.85 -5.70 6.11
N HIS A 41 -7.62 -4.75 5.21
CA HIS A 41 -7.63 -4.89 3.76
C HIS A 41 -6.21 -4.88 3.20
N ALA A 42 -6.06 -5.33 1.96
CA ALA A 42 -4.76 -5.38 1.30
C ALA A 42 -4.49 -4.14 0.43
N ASP A 43 -5.53 -3.39 0.07
CA ASP A 43 -5.52 -2.18 -0.77
C ASP A 43 -4.76 -2.25 -2.11
N MET A 44 -4.64 -3.47 -2.64
CA MET A 44 -3.96 -3.75 -3.90
C MET A 44 -4.92 -3.84 -5.11
N ARG A 45 -6.11 -3.22 -5.09
CA ARG A 45 -6.96 -3.22 -6.29
C ARG A 45 -6.31 -2.35 -7.38
N CYS A 46 -6.40 -2.79 -8.63
CA CYS A 46 -5.92 -1.99 -9.76
C CYS A 46 -6.96 -0.90 -10.08
N PRO A 47 -6.62 0.39 -9.98
CA PRO A 47 -7.51 1.45 -10.42
C PRO A 47 -7.49 1.60 -11.96
N GLN A 48 -8.50 2.30 -12.49
CA GLN A 48 -8.52 2.82 -13.85
C GLN A 48 -8.48 4.34 -13.73
N LEU A 49 -7.43 4.96 -14.24
CA LEU A 49 -7.18 6.40 -14.07
C LEU A 49 -7.44 7.15 -15.38
N ASP A 50 -8.11 8.29 -15.31
CA ASP A 50 -8.21 9.25 -16.41
C ASP A 50 -6.93 10.09 -16.55
N ILE A 51 -6.19 10.27 -15.45
CA ILE A 51 -4.89 10.97 -15.38
C ILE A 51 -3.75 9.96 -15.27
N SER A 52 -2.61 10.23 -15.90
CA SER A 52 -1.45 9.34 -15.79
C SER A 52 -0.85 9.43 -14.38
N VAL A 53 -0.63 8.28 -13.74
CA VAL A 53 0.02 8.23 -12.41
C VAL A 53 1.43 8.82 -12.43
N HIS A 54 2.12 8.83 -13.59
CA HIS A 54 3.43 9.45 -13.73
C HIS A 54 3.42 10.95 -13.39
N ASP A 55 2.27 11.62 -13.52
CA ASP A 55 2.16 13.03 -13.17
C ASP A 55 2.28 13.27 -11.66
N ALA A 56 1.96 12.28 -10.81
CA ALA A 56 2.11 12.36 -9.35
C ALA A 56 3.57 12.64 -8.94
N SER A 57 4.55 12.07 -9.65
CA SER A 57 5.97 12.30 -9.38
C SER A 57 6.48 13.66 -9.89
N ARG A 58 5.67 14.43 -10.64
CA ARG A 58 6.07 15.74 -11.18
C ARG A 58 5.76 16.90 -10.26
N SER A 59 4.68 16.81 -9.49
CA SER A 59 4.32 17.83 -8.52
C SER A 59 3.39 17.30 -7.44
N LEU A 60 3.47 17.91 -6.25
CA LEU A 60 2.55 17.62 -5.17
C LEU A 60 1.08 17.92 -5.55
N ARG A 61 0.85 18.92 -6.41
CA ARG A 61 -0.49 19.24 -6.90
C ARG A 61 -1.07 18.10 -7.76
N ALA A 62 -0.28 17.54 -8.65
CA ALA A 62 -0.71 16.39 -9.45
C ALA A 62 -0.92 15.13 -8.58
N ALA A 63 -0.05 14.89 -7.59
CA ALA A 63 -0.26 13.80 -6.62
C ALA A 63 -1.58 13.99 -5.86
N HIS A 64 -1.90 15.22 -5.45
CA HIS A 64 -3.17 15.55 -4.81
C HIS A 64 -4.36 15.30 -5.74
N ASP A 65 -4.31 15.80 -6.98
CA ASP A 65 -5.41 15.66 -7.94
C ASP A 65 -5.67 14.19 -8.29
N ILE A 66 -4.62 13.36 -8.42
CA ILE A 66 -4.74 11.91 -8.60
C ILE A 66 -5.33 11.23 -7.35
N THR A 67 -4.84 11.60 -6.16
CA THR A 67 -5.31 11.01 -4.90
C THR A 67 -6.81 11.15 -4.75
N TYR A 68 -7.32 12.39 -4.81
CA TYR A 68 -8.74 12.66 -4.56
C TYR A 68 -9.64 12.49 -5.79
N GLY A 69 -9.07 12.54 -7.00
CA GLY A 69 -9.83 12.43 -8.25
C GLY A 69 -9.96 11.00 -8.77
N GLU A 70 -8.97 10.14 -8.51
CA GLU A 70 -8.82 8.87 -9.22
C GLU A 70 -8.67 7.65 -8.29
N LEU A 71 -8.11 7.82 -7.09
CA LEU A 71 -7.82 6.72 -6.18
C LEU A 71 -8.95 6.51 -5.17
N GLY A 72 -9.35 5.25 -5.00
CA GLY A 72 -10.21 4.83 -3.89
C GLY A 72 -9.40 4.28 -2.73
N ILE A 73 -10.06 4.13 -1.58
CA ILE A 73 -9.48 3.57 -0.34
C ILE A 73 -8.83 2.19 -0.52
N ALA A 74 -9.16 1.43 -1.57
CA ALA A 74 -8.62 0.09 -1.78
C ALA A 74 -7.65 -0.03 -2.98
N SER A 75 -7.23 1.07 -3.60
CA SER A 75 -6.56 1.05 -4.92
C SER A 75 -5.31 1.90 -5.06
N PHE A 76 -4.72 2.36 -3.97
CA PHE A 76 -3.58 3.29 -3.98
C PHE A 76 -2.21 2.61 -3.93
N LEU A 77 -2.13 1.35 -3.47
CA LEU A 77 -0.85 0.63 -3.37
C LEU A 77 -0.30 0.18 -4.73
N ILE A 78 -1.15 -0.25 -5.67
CA ILE A 78 -0.69 -0.65 -7.00
C ILE A 78 -0.03 0.52 -7.76
N PRO A 79 -0.64 1.72 -7.82
CA PRO A 79 0.02 2.91 -8.35
C PRO A 79 1.35 3.25 -7.65
N ALA A 80 1.43 3.14 -6.32
CA ALA A 80 2.65 3.42 -5.58
C ALA A 80 3.78 2.41 -5.87
N ALA A 81 3.43 1.12 -5.99
CA ALA A 81 4.37 0.08 -6.42
C ALA A 81 4.83 0.31 -7.87
N PHE A 82 3.92 0.71 -8.76
CA PHE A 82 4.24 1.03 -10.16
C PHE A 82 5.19 2.22 -10.30
N LEU A 83 5.02 3.25 -9.47
CA LEU A 83 5.95 4.38 -9.39
C LEU A 83 7.28 4.05 -8.72
N GLY A 84 7.47 2.81 -8.23
CA GLY A 84 8.70 2.38 -7.56
C GLY A 84 8.88 2.95 -6.16
N ILE A 85 7.82 3.45 -5.52
CA ILE A 85 7.86 3.89 -4.12
C ILE A 85 8.06 2.68 -3.20
N PHE A 86 7.39 1.57 -3.50
CA PHE A 86 7.53 0.32 -2.75
C PHE A 86 7.86 -0.84 -3.69
N SER A 87 8.82 -1.67 -3.27
CA SER A 87 9.14 -2.93 -3.93
C SER A 87 8.99 -4.14 -3.00
N ASN A 88 8.71 -3.92 -1.71
CA ASN A 88 8.52 -4.97 -0.71
C ASN A 88 7.35 -4.60 0.21
N ILE A 89 6.23 -5.31 0.11
CA ILE A 89 5.01 -4.99 0.86
C ILE A 89 4.70 -6.11 1.85
N GLY A 90 4.83 -5.81 3.14
CA GLY A 90 4.37 -6.66 4.23
C GLY A 90 2.98 -6.21 4.67
N TRP A 91 1.96 -7.01 4.39
CA TRP A 91 0.60 -6.74 4.85
C TRP A 91 0.35 -7.47 6.17
N LEU A 92 0.38 -6.74 7.28
CA LEU A 92 0.01 -7.27 8.59
C LEU A 92 -1.50 -7.35 8.70
N HIS A 93 -2.02 -8.59 8.63
CA HIS A 93 -3.45 -8.85 8.70
C HIS A 93 -3.81 -9.41 10.09
N PRO A 94 -4.85 -8.88 10.76
CA PRO A 94 -5.12 -9.22 12.17
C PRO A 94 -5.56 -10.67 12.39
N GLN A 95 -6.01 -11.36 11.33
CA GLN A 95 -6.43 -12.76 11.41
C GLN A 95 -5.45 -13.75 10.76
N ALA A 96 -4.28 -13.30 10.30
CA ALA A 96 -3.29 -14.21 9.75
C ALA A 96 -2.70 -15.11 10.84
N ALA A 97 -2.85 -16.43 10.71
CA ALA A 97 -2.33 -17.40 11.67
C ALA A 97 -0.80 -17.54 11.61
N SER A 98 -0.24 -17.35 10.42
CA SER A 98 1.20 -17.36 10.13
C SER A 98 1.49 -16.40 8.99
N ASN A 99 2.77 -16.08 8.79
CA ASN A 99 3.19 -15.41 7.57
C ASN A 99 2.82 -16.26 6.35
N GLY A 100 2.35 -15.60 5.30
CA GLY A 100 2.12 -16.21 3.99
C GLY A 100 3.42 -16.36 3.21
N GLU A 101 3.33 -17.07 2.08
CA GLU A 101 4.42 -17.14 1.11
C GLU A 101 4.69 -15.77 0.47
N ILE A 102 5.94 -15.55 0.04
CA ILE A 102 6.31 -14.35 -0.71
C ILE A 102 5.75 -14.49 -2.13
N SER A 103 4.87 -13.57 -2.51
CA SER A 103 4.42 -13.43 -3.89
C SER A 103 5.31 -12.43 -4.60
N ARG A 104 6.01 -12.87 -5.66
CA ARG A 104 6.77 -11.97 -6.56
C ARG A 104 5.88 -11.61 -7.72
N GLN A 105 5.81 -10.32 -8.01
CA GLN A 105 4.89 -9.76 -8.98
C GLN A 105 5.55 -8.63 -9.76
N TYR A 106 4.98 -8.32 -10.91
CA TYR A 106 5.24 -7.05 -11.56
C TYR A 106 3.91 -6.35 -11.85
N VAL A 107 3.97 -5.03 -11.85
CA VAL A 107 2.92 -4.15 -12.36
C VAL A 107 3.44 -3.45 -13.61
N ARG A 108 2.59 -3.36 -14.62
CA ARG A 108 2.79 -2.53 -15.80
C ARG A 108 1.53 -1.76 -16.11
N SER A 109 1.63 -0.77 -16.98
CA SER A 109 0.47 -0.07 -17.52
C SER A 109 0.18 -0.49 -18.96
N LEU A 110 -1.10 -0.45 -19.34
CA LEU A 110 -1.48 -0.64 -20.73
C LEU A 110 -0.88 0.50 -21.57
N ARG A 111 -0.12 0.14 -22.61
CA ARG A 111 0.54 1.09 -23.53
C ARG A 111 1.51 2.07 -22.87
N GLU A 112 1.99 1.76 -21.66
CA GLU A 112 2.99 2.60 -20.96
C GLU A 112 2.44 4.01 -20.60
N GLU A 113 1.11 4.15 -20.52
CA GLU A 113 0.44 5.43 -20.28
C GLU A 113 0.29 5.75 -18.78
N GLY A 114 0.53 4.79 -17.88
CA GLY A 114 0.38 4.96 -16.43
C GLY A 114 -1.08 5.13 -15.98
N ARG A 115 -2.05 4.57 -16.72
CA ARG A 115 -3.50 4.76 -16.48
C ARG A 115 -4.26 3.49 -16.11
N HIS A 116 -3.92 2.38 -16.76
CA HIS A 116 -4.60 1.10 -16.61
C HIS A 116 -3.57 0.03 -16.24
N PHE A 117 -3.66 -0.49 -15.02
CA PHE A 117 -2.64 -1.39 -14.49
C PHE A 117 -2.94 -2.85 -14.79
N ILE A 118 -1.88 -3.60 -15.04
CA ILE A 118 -1.90 -5.05 -15.18
C ILE A 118 -0.87 -5.58 -14.20
N VAL A 119 -1.36 -6.31 -13.19
CA VAL A 119 -0.53 -7.00 -12.20
C VAL A 119 -0.47 -8.47 -12.58
N CYS A 120 0.74 -9.01 -12.67
CA CYS A 120 0.97 -10.42 -12.96
C CYS A 120 1.94 -11.00 -11.95
N GLN A 121 1.82 -12.30 -11.70
CA GLN A 121 2.87 -13.03 -10.99
C GLN A 121 4.14 -13.03 -11.85
N ASP A 122 5.26 -12.84 -11.17
CA ASP A 122 6.58 -13.06 -11.73
C ASP A 122 6.86 -14.57 -11.71
N ALA A 123 6.13 -15.30 -12.56
CA ALA A 123 6.58 -16.62 -12.97
C ALA A 123 7.80 -16.36 -13.86
N ASP A 124 8.95 -16.94 -13.51
CA ASP A 124 10.18 -16.95 -14.32
C ASP A 124 9.87 -16.92 -15.83
N PRO A 125 10.64 -16.18 -16.64
CA PRO A 125 10.19 -15.65 -17.90
C PRO A 125 9.70 -16.77 -18.80
N TRP A 126 8.44 -16.69 -19.23
CA TRP A 126 8.02 -17.46 -20.40
C TRP A 126 8.90 -17.01 -21.57
N GLU A 127 9.92 -17.83 -21.87
CA GLU A 127 10.70 -17.77 -23.10
C GLU A 127 9.71 -17.63 -24.27
N GLY A 128 9.71 -16.46 -24.93
CA GLY A 128 8.92 -16.25 -26.14
C GLY A 128 7.97 -15.03 -26.14
N LEU A 129 7.75 -14.34 -25.02
CA LEU A 129 7.11 -13.01 -25.06
C LEU A 129 8.17 -11.92 -25.27
N THR A 130 8.47 -11.66 -26.54
CA THR A 130 9.54 -10.78 -27.06
C THR A 130 9.34 -9.27 -26.83
N LYS A 131 8.65 -8.85 -25.77
CA LYS A 131 8.66 -7.44 -25.34
C LYS A 131 8.80 -7.34 -23.82
N PRO A 132 10.00 -7.01 -23.29
CA PRO A 132 10.05 -6.30 -22.03
C PRO A 132 9.31 -4.98 -22.25
N TRP A 133 8.16 -4.82 -21.61
CA TRP A 133 7.53 -3.51 -21.53
C TRP A 133 8.42 -2.69 -20.59
N GLU A 134 8.93 -1.55 -21.07
CA GLU A 134 9.94 -0.77 -20.33
C GLU A 134 9.40 -0.25 -19.00
N ASP A 135 8.07 -0.17 -18.85
CA ASP A 135 7.38 0.35 -17.67
C ASP A 135 7.11 -0.70 -16.56
N ARG A 136 7.68 -1.90 -16.65
CA ARG A 136 7.50 -2.92 -15.60
C ARG A 136 8.19 -2.47 -14.31
N ALA A 137 7.41 -2.36 -13.24
CA ALA A 137 7.92 -2.26 -11.88
C ALA A 137 7.69 -3.58 -11.14
N TYR A 138 8.76 -4.15 -10.60
CA TYR A 138 8.72 -5.39 -9.83
C TYR A 138 8.55 -5.08 -8.35
N PHE A 139 7.71 -5.88 -7.69
CA PHE A 139 7.54 -5.83 -6.25
C PHE A 139 7.26 -7.23 -5.71
N GLN A 140 7.54 -7.42 -4.43
CA GLN A 140 7.12 -8.60 -3.69
C GLN A 140 6.11 -8.22 -2.62
N SER A 141 5.15 -9.10 -2.35
CA SER A 141 4.16 -8.94 -1.29
C SER A 141 4.09 -10.20 -0.43
N ARG A 142 3.77 -10.04 0.85
CA ARG A 142 3.50 -11.16 1.76
C ARG A 142 2.51 -10.76 2.84
N VAL A 143 1.61 -11.68 3.18
CA VAL A 143 0.78 -11.57 4.38
C VAL A 143 1.66 -11.82 5.60
N LEU A 144 1.52 -10.99 6.63
CA LEU A 144 2.21 -11.09 7.91
C LEU A 144 1.20 -11.44 9.01
N SER A 145 1.62 -12.30 9.94
CA SER A 145 0.91 -12.52 11.21
C SER A 145 1.48 -11.65 12.33
N LEU A 146 0.68 -11.41 13.37
CA LEU A 146 1.10 -10.65 14.56
C LEU A 146 2.30 -11.24 15.30
N SER A 147 2.52 -12.55 15.17
CA SER A 147 3.63 -13.29 15.79
C SER A 147 4.79 -13.56 14.83
N GLY A 148 4.62 -13.23 13.55
CA GLY A 148 5.58 -13.55 12.51
C GLY A 148 6.69 -12.51 12.42
N ALA A 149 7.94 -12.97 12.33
CA ALA A 149 9.06 -12.08 12.04
C ALA A 149 8.97 -11.56 10.60
N TRP A 150 9.26 -10.28 10.40
CA TRP A 150 9.48 -9.68 9.09
C TRP A 150 10.82 -8.96 9.11
N ASP A 151 11.68 -9.34 8.18
CA ASP A 151 13.05 -8.82 8.05
C ASP A 151 13.19 -8.16 6.68
N PRO A 152 12.82 -6.87 6.56
CA PRO A 152 12.90 -6.15 5.30
C PRO A 152 14.34 -5.70 4.99
N ASP A 153 14.79 -5.94 3.77
CA ASP A 153 16.13 -5.51 3.29
C ASP A 153 16.22 -4.00 2.98
N LEU A 154 15.08 -3.30 2.93
CA LEU A 154 14.96 -1.88 2.62
C LEU A 154 14.38 -1.09 3.79
N PRO A 155 14.67 0.22 3.90
CA PRO A 155 14.03 1.10 4.89
C PRO A 155 12.51 0.93 4.89
N VAL A 156 11.95 0.87 6.09
CA VAL A 156 10.53 0.59 6.32
C VAL A 156 9.76 1.89 6.45
N LEU A 157 8.66 1.98 5.73
CA LEU A 157 7.58 2.94 5.97
C LEU A 157 6.43 2.18 6.63
N LEU A 158 5.88 2.72 7.71
CA LEU A 158 4.76 2.15 8.45
C LEU A 158 3.47 2.86 8.05
N ASP A 159 2.49 2.10 7.60
CA ASP A 159 1.17 2.58 7.21
C ASP A 159 0.10 1.83 8.02
N ILE A 160 -0.79 2.55 8.70
CA ILE A 160 -1.76 1.98 9.62
C ILE A 160 -3.15 2.52 9.30
N ASP A 161 -4.06 1.66 8.83
CA ASP A 161 -5.51 1.91 8.92
C ASP A 161 -5.98 1.58 10.34
N LEU A 162 -6.79 2.46 10.93
CA LEU A 162 -7.39 2.19 12.23
C LEU A 162 -8.52 1.16 12.19
N ASP A 163 -9.09 0.81 11.02
CA ASP A 163 -10.05 -0.27 10.89
C ASP A 163 -9.43 -1.67 11.18
N PHE A 164 -8.09 -1.75 11.14
CA PHE A 164 -7.31 -2.88 11.67
C PHE A 164 -7.69 -3.22 13.11
N PHE A 165 -8.07 -2.20 13.89
CA PHE A 165 -8.60 -2.34 15.24
C PHE A 165 -10.14 -2.34 15.17
N PRO A 166 -10.79 -3.51 15.07
CA PRO A 166 -12.25 -3.56 14.99
C PRO A 166 -12.87 -2.84 16.20
N ALA A 167 -13.89 -2.02 15.93
CA ALA A 167 -14.62 -1.21 16.93
C ALA A 167 -15.33 -2.02 18.05
N ALA A 168 -15.05 -3.30 18.19
CA ALA A 168 -15.52 -4.15 19.27
C ALA A 168 -14.39 -5.02 19.85
N SER A 169 -13.29 -4.41 20.28
CA SER A 169 -12.67 -4.81 21.54
C SER A 169 -13.24 -3.93 22.66
N THR A 170 -14.52 -4.12 23.00
CA THR A 170 -14.90 -3.84 24.38
C THR A 170 -13.97 -4.70 25.23
N LEU A 171 -13.12 -4.05 26.02
CA LEU A 171 -12.49 -4.67 27.18
C LEU A 171 -13.62 -5.24 28.04
N ALA A 172 -14.01 -6.48 27.76
CA ALA A 172 -14.85 -7.25 28.63
C ALA A 172 -13.96 -7.61 29.82
N ALA A 173 -14.01 -6.76 30.86
CA ALA A 173 -13.73 -7.22 32.21
C ALA A 173 -14.59 -8.47 32.43
N ASN A 174 -13.96 -9.64 32.37
CA ASN A 174 -14.53 -11.00 32.43
C ASN A 174 -14.67 -11.76 31.09
N GLY A 175 -13.56 -11.94 30.36
CA GLY A 175 -13.09 -13.28 30.00
C GLY A 175 -13.95 -14.20 29.11
N ARG A 176 -14.90 -13.71 28.31
CA ARG A 176 -15.52 -14.48 27.21
C ARG A 176 -15.84 -13.60 26.01
N LEU A 177 -15.17 -13.83 24.89
CA LEU A 177 -15.50 -13.24 23.59
C LEU A 177 -16.84 -13.79 23.10
N LYS A 178 -17.80 -12.90 22.83
CA LYS A 178 -18.92 -13.14 21.92
C LYS A 178 -18.74 -12.19 20.73
N SER A 179 -18.74 -12.75 19.53
CA SER A 179 -18.77 -11.95 18.30
C SER A 179 -20.13 -11.25 18.17
N PRO A 180 -20.17 -9.98 17.73
CA PRO A 180 -21.37 -9.42 17.16
C PRO A 180 -21.23 -9.23 15.66
N ALA A 181 -22.38 -9.33 15.01
CA ALA A 181 -22.59 -9.25 13.58
C ALA A 181 -22.42 -7.83 13.03
N ARG A 182 -21.99 -7.79 11.75
CA ARG A 182 -22.18 -6.79 10.68
C ARG A 182 -22.88 -5.47 11.04
N ASN A 183 -22.14 -4.37 10.90
CA ASN A 183 -22.38 -3.20 10.03
C ASN A 183 -21.71 -1.98 10.65
N LEU A 184 -20.57 -1.54 10.10
CA LEU A 184 -20.08 -0.17 10.27
C LEU A 184 -19.51 0.27 8.93
N SER A 185 -20.29 1.09 8.22
CA SER A 185 -19.86 1.85 7.05
C SER A 185 -19.25 3.17 7.52
N GLY A 186 -18.04 3.45 7.02
CA GLY A 186 -17.53 4.80 6.80
C GLY A 186 -17.09 5.54 8.05
N PHE A 187 -15.84 5.31 8.47
CA PHE A 187 -14.87 6.30 8.97
C PHE A 187 -13.57 5.52 9.19
N SER A 188 -12.70 5.49 8.17
CA SER A 188 -11.30 5.16 8.41
C SER A 188 -10.64 6.41 8.99
N ARG A 189 -9.55 6.23 9.72
CA ARG A 189 -8.57 7.27 10.03
C ARG A 189 -7.26 6.54 9.89
N THR A 190 -6.30 7.10 9.19
CA THR A 190 -5.03 6.42 8.90
C THR A 190 -3.88 7.22 9.49
N ALA A 191 -2.89 6.51 10.03
CA ALA A 191 -1.62 7.10 10.42
C ALA A 191 -0.50 6.48 9.59
N THR A 192 0.22 7.32 8.84
CA THR A 192 1.44 6.92 8.13
C THR A 192 2.65 7.48 8.87
N ILE A 193 3.57 6.60 9.26
CA ILE A 193 4.74 6.88 10.08
C ILE A 193 6.00 6.48 9.29
N PHE A 194 7.02 7.33 9.27
CA PHE A 194 8.19 7.22 8.38
C PHE A 194 9.46 6.70 9.06
#